data_AF-A0A933JD22-F1
#
_entry.id   AF-A0A933JD22-F1
#
_cell.length_a   1.000
_cell.length_b   1.000
_cell.length_c   1.000
_cell.angle_alpha   90.00
_cell.angle_beta   90.00
_cell.angle_gamma   90.00
#
_symmetry.space_group_name_H-M   'P 1'
#
loop_
_entity.id
_entity.type
_entity.pdbx_description
1 polymer ?
#
loop_
_entity_poly.entity_id
_entity_poly.type
_entity_poly.pdbx_seq_one_letter_code
_entity_poly.pdbx_strand_id
1 'polypeptide(L)'
;MVKLIALLSCLGFSVNSYADDGKSVVFAGAQYPLKITLSPGEKPGGVIYESALSEPMRFGYDTVLMQGEMPDPGIKLEIWVKSRSIFKDYDRYRENVFKRFPNGRFWARFAVAATKQPLKLVIRSDGTKAVHIFTVYEFEAISEASLKEPIDPAAPPVDLQDDPTFSIAQDVPFAVIRREAWAAAPPKEPYIRHAPRLFTLHHTAGRYPKNYGEAVSEIQFIQDYHQNGRGWIDIGYHFLIDPQGNILEGRPMHAVGAHVLNRNTGNIGISFMGNYHPPASDEPDQKALDSFTRVGSYIKDNYSITVSSFYAHREIGATDCPGDLLYARLPALKEMIFPQAAAAEIMDFNSYFWEPPAPAEGPPAFRQLRKIGN
;
A
#
# COMPACT_ATOMS: atom_id res chain seq x y z
N MET A 1 -32.43 50.34 -24.30
CA MET A 1 -31.33 49.95 -23.38
C MET A 1 -31.77 48.71 -22.61
N VAL A 2 -31.35 47.53 -23.02
CA VAL A 2 -31.52 46.28 -22.25
C VAL A 2 -30.13 45.63 -22.18
N LYS A 3 -29.55 45.58 -20.98
CA LYS A 3 -28.27 44.92 -20.72
C LYS A 3 -28.53 43.42 -20.60
N LEU A 4 -27.94 42.63 -21.50
CA LEU A 4 -27.89 41.18 -21.40
C LEU A 4 -26.72 40.81 -20.47
N ILE A 5 -27.02 40.24 -19.31
CA ILE A 5 -26.03 39.68 -18.39
C ILE A 5 -25.72 38.26 -18.88
N ALA A 6 -24.52 38.05 -19.40
CA ALA A 6 -23.99 36.72 -19.68
C ALA A 6 -23.55 36.07 -18.36
N LEU A 7 -24.25 35.03 -17.93
CA LEU A 7 -23.80 34.13 -16.88
C LEU A 7 -22.75 33.19 -17.49
N LEU A 8 -21.46 33.47 -17.29
CA LEU A 8 -20.41 32.49 -17.47
C LEU A 8 -20.53 31.46 -16.34
N SER A 9 -21.10 30.30 -16.64
CA SER A 9 -20.98 29.12 -15.80
C SER A 9 -19.57 28.56 -15.97
N CYS A 10 -18.67 28.92 -15.06
CA CYS A 10 -17.43 28.20 -14.87
C CYS A 10 -17.76 26.82 -14.29
N LEU A 11 -17.94 25.83 -15.16
CA LEU A 11 -17.83 24.42 -14.78
C LEU A 11 -16.37 24.18 -14.40
N GLY A 12 -16.09 24.29 -13.10
CA GLY A 12 -14.83 23.85 -12.53
C GLY A 12 -14.70 22.35 -12.77
N PHE A 13 -13.81 21.96 -13.68
CA PHE A 13 -13.28 20.61 -13.70
C PHE A 13 -12.48 20.43 -12.41
N SER A 14 -13.08 19.81 -11.40
CA SER A 14 -12.35 19.26 -10.27
C SER A 14 -11.53 18.06 -10.76
N VAL A 15 -10.38 18.35 -11.35
CA VAL A 15 -9.32 17.36 -11.51
C VAL A 15 -8.79 17.09 -10.09
N ASN A 16 -9.35 16.08 -9.43
CA ASN A 16 -8.67 15.47 -8.29
C ASN A 16 -7.38 14.88 -8.85
N SER A 17 -6.28 15.63 -8.76
CA SER A 17 -4.97 15.18 -9.20
C SER A 17 -4.43 14.21 -8.16
N TYR A 18 -4.72 12.94 -8.38
CA TYR A 18 -4.06 11.81 -7.75
C TYR A 18 -2.55 11.86 -8.03
N ALA A 19 -1.73 11.60 -7.02
CA ALA A 19 -0.29 11.53 -7.20
C ALA A 19 0.03 10.22 -7.95
N ASP A 20 0.41 10.34 -9.22
CA ASP A 20 0.69 9.21 -10.10
C ASP A 20 2.15 9.24 -10.55
N ASP A 21 2.81 8.07 -10.50
CA ASP A 21 4.18 7.88 -10.98
C ASP A 21 4.27 7.92 -12.51
N GLY A 22 3.13 8.12 -13.17
CA GLY A 22 2.96 8.35 -14.60
C GLY A 22 2.76 7.08 -15.40
N LYS A 23 2.63 5.93 -14.73
CA LYS A 23 2.38 4.62 -15.34
C LYS A 23 0.91 4.28 -15.40
N SER A 24 0.09 4.86 -14.52
CA SER A 24 -1.35 4.62 -14.50
C SER A 24 -2.00 5.11 -15.79
N VAL A 25 -2.86 4.27 -16.38
CA VAL A 25 -3.69 4.66 -17.52
C VAL A 25 -4.94 5.32 -17.00
N VAL A 26 -5.01 6.65 -17.13
CA VAL A 26 -6.20 7.42 -16.77
C VAL A 26 -7.08 7.57 -18.02
N PHE A 27 -8.31 7.08 -17.96
CA PHE A 27 -9.31 7.34 -18.98
C PHE A 27 -10.06 8.63 -18.67
N ALA A 28 -10.37 9.43 -19.70
CA ALA A 28 -11.04 10.71 -19.49
C ALA A 28 -12.35 10.55 -18.69
N GLY A 29 -12.45 11.27 -17.56
CA GLY A 29 -13.61 11.25 -16.67
C GLY A 29 -13.74 9.99 -15.79
N ALA A 30 -12.72 9.12 -15.75
CA ALA A 30 -12.76 7.87 -15.02
C ALA A 30 -11.97 7.94 -13.70
N GLN A 31 -12.39 7.17 -12.70
CA GLN A 31 -11.72 7.05 -11.40
C GLN A 31 -11.61 5.58 -11.01
N TYR A 32 -10.45 5.18 -10.47
CA TYR A 32 -10.19 3.80 -10.08
C TYR A 32 -10.62 3.54 -8.64
N PRO A 33 -11.33 2.42 -8.34
CA PRO A 33 -11.62 1.35 -9.28
C PRO A 33 -12.70 1.69 -10.32
N LEU A 34 -12.45 1.34 -11.57
CA LEU A 34 -13.44 1.44 -12.65
C LEU A 34 -14.49 0.36 -12.45
N LYS A 35 -15.74 0.76 -12.19
CA LYS A 35 -16.88 -0.17 -12.13
C LYS A 35 -17.68 -0.08 -13.43
N ILE A 36 -17.66 -1.17 -14.18
CA ILE A 36 -18.22 -1.24 -15.54
C ILE A 36 -19.39 -2.22 -15.53
N THR A 37 -20.60 -1.71 -15.82
CA THR A 37 -21.77 -2.57 -16.01
C THR A 37 -21.73 -3.18 -17.41
N LEU A 38 -21.56 -4.49 -17.47
CA LEU A 38 -21.60 -5.28 -18.70
C LEU A 38 -22.99 -5.88 -18.86
N SER A 39 -23.67 -5.55 -19.96
CA SER A 39 -24.99 -6.08 -20.29
C SER A 39 -24.89 -7.34 -21.17
N PRO A 40 -25.81 -8.30 -21.03
CA PRO A 40 -25.92 -9.42 -21.95
C PRO A 40 -26.54 -8.97 -23.28
N GLY A 41 -26.53 -9.85 -24.29
CA GLY A 41 -27.29 -9.67 -25.53
C GLY A 41 -26.45 -9.44 -26.78
N GLU A 42 -25.15 -9.17 -26.63
CA GLU A 42 -24.22 -9.20 -27.76
C GLU A 42 -23.86 -10.64 -28.15
N LYS A 43 -23.81 -10.89 -29.46
CA LYS A 43 -23.29 -12.15 -30.00
C LYS A 43 -21.81 -12.33 -29.59
N PRO A 44 -21.30 -13.57 -29.51
CA PRO A 44 -19.87 -13.79 -29.31
C PRO A 44 -19.02 -12.96 -30.29
N GLY A 45 -18.07 -12.19 -29.76
CA GLY A 45 -17.25 -11.22 -30.47
C GLY A 45 -17.80 -9.78 -30.50
N GLY A 46 -19.07 -9.54 -30.14
CA GLY A 46 -19.66 -8.20 -30.07
C GLY A 46 -19.03 -7.34 -28.97
N VAL A 47 -18.89 -6.04 -29.20
CA VAL A 47 -18.36 -5.09 -28.21
C VAL A 47 -19.46 -4.79 -27.19
N ILE A 48 -19.20 -5.09 -25.93
CA ILE A 48 -20.14 -4.80 -24.81
C ILE A 48 -19.71 -3.59 -23.98
N TYR A 49 -18.45 -3.16 -24.10
CA TYR A 49 -17.96 -1.92 -23.52
C TYR A 49 -16.74 -1.39 -24.28
N GLU A 50 -16.65 -0.06 -24.39
CA GLU A 50 -15.49 0.66 -24.89
C GLU A 50 -15.26 1.89 -23.99
N SER A 51 -14.05 2.06 -23.48
CA SER A 51 -13.70 3.22 -22.65
C SER A 51 -13.57 4.51 -23.48
N ALA A 52 -13.56 5.65 -22.78
CA ALA A 52 -12.97 6.86 -23.33
C ALA A 52 -11.48 6.62 -23.70
N LEU A 53 -10.91 7.48 -24.54
CA LEU A 53 -9.48 7.46 -24.81
C LEU A 53 -8.72 7.83 -23.53
N SER A 54 -7.58 7.17 -23.29
CA SER A 54 -6.71 7.54 -22.17
C SER A 54 -6.16 8.95 -22.34
N GLU A 55 -5.71 9.54 -21.24
CA GLU A 55 -4.83 10.68 -21.28
C GLU A 55 -3.50 10.30 -21.99
N PRO A 56 -2.76 11.29 -22.54
CA PRO A 56 -1.45 11.03 -23.13
C PRO A 56 -0.48 10.43 -22.10
N MET A 57 0.18 9.33 -22.49
CA MET A 57 1.18 8.70 -21.62
C MET A 57 2.44 9.57 -21.54
N ARG A 58 2.92 9.81 -20.31
CA ARG A 58 4.14 10.58 -20.05
C ARG A 58 5.39 9.87 -20.58
N PHE A 59 5.39 8.54 -20.49
CA PHE A 59 6.51 7.68 -20.87
C PHE A 59 6.14 6.73 -22.01
N GLY A 60 7.17 6.18 -22.65
CA GLY A 60 6.98 5.10 -23.63
C GLY A 60 6.62 3.80 -22.92
N TYR A 61 5.74 3.02 -23.54
CA TYR A 61 5.32 1.72 -23.05
C TYR A 61 5.28 0.70 -24.19
N ASP A 62 5.49 -0.56 -23.83
CA ASP A 62 5.35 -1.74 -24.70
C ASP A 62 4.54 -2.85 -24.01
N THR A 63 4.16 -2.62 -22.76
CA THR A 63 3.46 -3.57 -21.90
C THR A 63 2.31 -2.84 -21.23
N VAL A 64 1.15 -3.48 -21.22
CA VAL A 64 0.02 -3.05 -20.40
C VAL A 64 -0.34 -4.14 -19.41
N LEU A 65 -0.55 -3.74 -18.16
CA LEU A 65 -1.04 -4.59 -17.09
C LEU A 65 -2.40 -4.09 -16.63
N MET A 66 -3.29 -5.03 -16.32
CA MET A 66 -4.60 -4.73 -15.76
C MET A 66 -4.95 -5.77 -14.71
N GLN A 67 -5.51 -5.35 -13.58
CA GLN A 67 -6.06 -6.26 -12.60
C GLN A 67 -7.38 -5.76 -12.00
N GLY A 68 -8.21 -6.71 -11.59
CA GLY A 68 -9.61 -6.40 -11.28
C GLY A 68 -10.47 -7.59 -10.87
N GLU A 69 -11.78 -7.42 -10.97
CA GLU A 69 -12.78 -8.47 -10.80
C GLU A 69 -13.55 -8.70 -12.09
N MET A 70 -13.52 -9.94 -12.53
CA MET A 70 -14.17 -10.47 -13.71
C MET A 70 -15.15 -11.57 -13.25
N PRO A 71 -16.41 -11.23 -12.93
CA PRO A 71 -17.37 -12.22 -12.45
C PRO A 71 -17.78 -13.23 -13.52
N ASP A 72 -17.82 -12.84 -14.80
CA ASP A 72 -18.18 -13.72 -15.92
C ASP A 72 -16.94 -14.13 -16.73
N PRO A 73 -16.63 -15.44 -16.88
CA PRO A 73 -15.55 -15.90 -17.77
C PRO A 73 -15.88 -15.72 -19.28
N GLY A 74 -17.13 -15.44 -19.64
CA GLY A 74 -17.60 -15.18 -20.99
C GLY A 74 -17.30 -13.77 -21.50
N ILE A 75 -16.18 -13.18 -21.10
CA ILE A 75 -15.71 -11.88 -21.60
C ILE A 75 -14.30 -11.98 -22.17
N LYS A 76 -14.01 -11.17 -23.19
CA LYS A 76 -12.67 -11.01 -23.78
C LYS A 76 -12.21 -9.58 -23.66
N LEU A 77 -10.92 -9.40 -23.41
CA LEU A 77 -10.31 -8.10 -23.24
C LEU A 77 -9.59 -7.71 -24.54
N GLU A 78 -9.66 -6.44 -24.88
CA GLU A 78 -8.88 -5.86 -25.95
C GLU A 78 -8.34 -4.50 -25.52
N ILE A 79 -7.16 -4.17 -26.01
CA ILE A 79 -6.59 -2.83 -25.92
C ILE A 79 -6.48 -2.26 -27.32
N TRP A 80 -7.04 -1.06 -27.50
CA TRP A 80 -6.96 -0.35 -28.78
C TRP A 80 -6.05 0.86 -28.60
N VAL A 81 -4.84 0.79 -29.14
CA VAL A 81 -3.86 1.88 -29.11
C VAL A 81 -4.09 2.78 -30.32
N LYS A 82 -4.18 4.11 -30.13
CA LYS A 82 -4.35 5.06 -31.23
C LYS A 82 -3.19 4.91 -32.22
N SER A 83 -3.52 4.63 -33.49
CA SER A 83 -2.51 4.43 -34.53
C SER A 83 -1.95 5.77 -35.01
N ARG A 84 -0.69 5.75 -35.43
CA ARG A 84 -0.02 6.90 -36.06
C ARG A 84 -0.32 7.01 -37.56
N SER A 85 -0.92 5.97 -38.15
CA SER A 85 -1.31 5.95 -39.56
C SER A 85 -2.59 6.74 -39.78
N ILE A 86 -2.66 7.48 -40.87
CA ILE A 86 -3.89 8.17 -41.32
C ILE A 86 -4.94 7.21 -41.89
N PHE A 87 -4.55 5.97 -42.21
CA PHE A 87 -5.43 4.96 -42.82
C PHE A 87 -6.03 3.99 -41.80
N LYS A 88 -5.62 4.09 -40.53
CA LYS A 88 -6.02 3.15 -39.48
C LYS A 88 -6.16 3.91 -38.17
N ASP A 89 -7.33 3.82 -37.55
CA ASP A 89 -7.58 4.54 -36.29
C ASP A 89 -6.86 3.92 -35.08
N TYR A 90 -6.85 2.59 -34.98
CA TYR A 90 -6.33 1.88 -33.80
C TYR A 90 -5.62 0.59 -34.15
N ASP A 91 -4.48 0.35 -33.52
CA ASP A 91 -3.86 -0.97 -33.39
C ASP A 91 -4.53 -1.73 -32.25
N ARG A 92 -5.00 -2.96 -32.52
CA ARG A 92 -5.80 -3.75 -31.58
C ARG A 92 -4.97 -4.91 -31.05
N TYR A 93 -4.93 -5.05 -29.73
CA TYR A 93 -4.18 -6.07 -29.02
C TYR A 93 -5.14 -6.86 -28.13
N ARG A 94 -4.84 -8.15 -27.97
CA ARG A 94 -5.50 -9.05 -27.01
C ARG A 94 -4.51 -9.40 -25.92
N GLU A 95 -5.03 -9.89 -24.80
CA GLU A 95 -4.20 -10.37 -23.70
C GLU A 95 -3.25 -11.46 -24.21
N ASN A 96 -1.94 -11.30 -23.96
CA ASN A 96 -0.96 -12.34 -24.26
C ASN A 96 -0.80 -13.30 -23.08
N VAL A 97 -0.99 -12.80 -21.85
CA VAL A 97 -1.05 -13.61 -20.64
C VAL A 97 -2.26 -13.17 -19.82
N PHE A 98 -3.02 -14.13 -19.33
CA PHE A 98 -4.25 -13.88 -18.58
C PHE A 98 -4.48 -14.96 -17.55
N LYS A 99 -4.93 -14.53 -16.38
CA LYS A 99 -5.36 -15.45 -15.33
C LYS A 99 -6.58 -14.89 -14.61
N ARG A 100 -7.61 -15.75 -14.50
CA ARG A 100 -8.80 -15.52 -13.67
C ARG A 100 -8.88 -16.57 -12.59
N PHE A 101 -9.07 -16.12 -11.36
CA PHE A 101 -9.19 -16.95 -10.18
C PHE A 101 -10.66 -17.37 -9.97
N PRO A 102 -10.93 -18.47 -9.26
CA PRO A 102 -12.29 -18.93 -8.99
C PRO A 102 -13.19 -17.89 -8.33
N ASN A 103 -12.62 -17.02 -7.48
CA ASN A 103 -13.32 -15.93 -6.79
C ASN A 103 -13.59 -14.69 -7.66
N GLY A 104 -13.29 -14.76 -8.96
CA GLY A 104 -13.48 -13.68 -9.92
C GLY A 104 -12.35 -12.65 -9.99
N ARG A 105 -11.34 -12.69 -9.12
CA ARG A 105 -10.15 -11.84 -9.30
C ARG A 105 -9.43 -12.22 -10.57
N PHE A 106 -8.86 -11.24 -11.27
CA PHE A 106 -8.09 -11.50 -12.48
C PHE A 106 -6.94 -10.52 -12.61
N TRP A 107 -5.94 -10.92 -13.39
CA TRP A 107 -4.99 -10.01 -14.01
C TRP A 107 -4.78 -10.39 -15.48
N ALA A 108 -4.45 -9.40 -16.29
CA ALA A 108 -4.20 -9.51 -17.71
C ALA A 108 -2.95 -8.71 -18.06
N ARG A 109 -2.17 -9.25 -18.99
CA ARG A 109 -1.02 -8.60 -19.58
C ARG A 109 -1.19 -8.55 -21.10
N PHE A 110 -0.75 -7.44 -21.68
CA PHE A 110 -0.78 -7.20 -23.12
C PHE A 110 0.61 -6.74 -23.56
N ALA A 111 1.18 -7.44 -24.55
CA ALA A 111 2.33 -6.96 -25.28
C ALA A 111 1.86 -6.10 -26.45
N VAL A 112 2.34 -4.86 -26.52
CA VAL A 112 2.00 -3.90 -27.57
C VAL A 112 3.26 -3.42 -28.29
N ALA A 113 3.12 -2.89 -29.51
CA ALA A 113 4.24 -2.22 -30.15
C ALA A 113 4.64 -0.98 -29.34
N ALA A 114 5.95 -0.79 -29.14
CA ALA A 114 6.50 0.31 -28.36
C ALA A 114 5.94 1.67 -28.82
N THR A 115 5.30 2.38 -27.89
CA THR A 115 4.50 3.57 -28.23
C THR A 115 4.38 4.53 -27.05
N LYS A 116 3.82 5.71 -27.32
CA LYS A 116 3.38 6.71 -26.33
C LYS A 116 1.92 7.13 -26.59
N GLN A 117 1.27 6.45 -27.54
CA GLN A 117 -0.05 6.83 -28.00
C GLN A 117 -1.09 6.47 -26.93
N PRO A 118 -2.15 7.27 -26.77
CA PRO A 118 -3.26 6.93 -25.92
C PRO A 118 -3.92 5.60 -26.32
N LEU A 119 -4.59 4.96 -25.37
CA LEU A 119 -5.23 3.67 -25.58
C LEU A 119 -6.68 3.64 -25.06
N LYS A 120 -7.44 2.62 -25.45
CA LYS A 120 -8.76 2.29 -24.91
C LYS A 120 -8.77 0.88 -24.35
N LEU A 121 -9.58 0.67 -23.31
CA LEU A 121 -10.07 -0.64 -22.91
C LEU A 121 -11.32 -0.98 -23.72
N VAL A 122 -11.34 -2.17 -24.31
CA VAL A 122 -12.51 -2.72 -24.99
C VAL A 122 -12.81 -4.09 -24.40
N ILE A 123 -14.09 -4.33 -24.10
CA ILE A 123 -14.57 -5.62 -23.60
C ILE A 123 -15.56 -6.17 -24.62
N ARG A 124 -15.35 -7.43 -25.00
CA ARG A 124 -16.22 -8.16 -25.91
C ARG A 124 -16.96 -9.28 -25.19
N SER A 125 -18.17 -9.54 -25.63
CA SER A 125 -18.94 -10.73 -25.25
C SER A 125 -18.29 -11.98 -25.82
N ASP A 126 -18.15 -13.02 -25.01
CA ASP A 126 -17.95 -14.41 -25.42
C ASP A 126 -19.14 -15.26 -24.94
N GLY A 127 -20.33 -14.70 -25.09
CA GLY A 127 -21.57 -15.30 -24.63
C GLY A 127 -21.95 -14.94 -23.19
N THR A 128 -21.68 -13.71 -22.76
CA THR A 128 -22.20 -13.15 -21.50
C THR A 128 -23.73 -13.32 -21.41
N LYS A 129 -24.21 -13.96 -20.35
CA LYS A 129 -25.63 -14.34 -20.21
C LYS A 129 -26.41 -13.50 -19.20
N ALA A 130 -25.72 -12.72 -18.38
CA ALA A 130 -26.32 -11.88 -17.37
C ALA A 130 -25.64 -10.52 -17.31
N VAL A 131 -26.25 -9.61 -16.54
CA VAL A 131 -25.63 -8.33 -16.21
C VAL A 131 -24.56 -8.57 -15.15
N HIS A 132 -23.38 -8.00 -15.37
CA HIS A 132 -22.23 -8.15 -14.49
C HIS A 132 -21.57 -6.79 -14.20
N ILE A 133 -21.01 -6.64 -13.01
CA ILE A 133 -20.10 -5.52 -12.70
C ILE A 133 -18.68 -6.05 -12.88
N PHE A 134 -18.02 -5.57 -13.92
CA PHE A 134 -16.59 -5.77 -14.14
C PHE A 134 -15.84 -4.62 -13.48
N THR A 135 -14.91 -4.95 -12.59
CA THR A 135 -14.15 -3.94 -11.82
C THR A 135 -12.71 -3.95 -12.28
N VAL A 136 -12.12 -2.78 -12.53
CA VAL A 136 -10.67 -2.64 -12.72
C VAL A 136 -10.11 -1.84 -11.56
N TYR A 137 -9.22 -2.44 -10.76
CA TYR A 137 -8.55 -1.75 -9.66
C TYR A 137 -7.34 -0.96 -10.14
N GLU A 138 -6.62 -1.51 -11.11
CA GLU A 138 -5.38 -0.94 -11.63
C GLU A 138 -5.25 -1.25 -13.11
N PHE A 139 -4.79 -0.26 -13.86
CA PHE A 139 -4.48 -0.35 -15.28
C PHE A 139 -3.21 0.47 -15.53
N GLU A 140 -2.13 -0.17 -15.91
CA GLU A 140 -0.82 0.45 -16.08
C GLU A 140 -0.27 0.23 -17.49
N ALA A 141 0.36 1.26 -18.06
CA ALA A 141 1.09 1.18 -19.31
C ALA A 141 2.56 1.51 -19.04
N ILE A 142 3.42 0.51 -19.23
CA ILE A 142 4.80 0.50 -18.75
C ILE A 142 5.74 -0.11 -19.79
N SER A 143 7.04 0.11 -19.61
CA SER A 143 8.05 -0.61 -20.37
C SER A 143 8.38 -1.93 -19.67
N GLU A 144 8.54 -3.01 -20.44
CA GLU A 144 8.98 -4.30 -19.94
C GLU A 144 10.29 -4.19 -19.15
N ALA A 145 11.21 -3.37 -19.65
CA ALA A 145 12.49 -3.13 -18.99
C ALA A 145 12.36 -2.50 -17.59
N SER A 146 11.26 -1.78 -17.32
CA SER A 146 11.00 -1.15 -16.02
C SER A 146 10.29 -2.05 -15.01
N LEU A 147 9.83 -3.24 -15.44
CA LEU A 147 9.17 -4.19 -14.54
C LEU A 147 10.15 -4.93 -13.64
N LYS A 148 11.36 -5.19 -14.13
CA LYS A 148 12.35 -5.97 -13.39
C LYS A 148 12.74 -5.24 -12.12
N GLU A 149 12.70 -5.96 -11.01
CA GLU A 149 13.20 -5.45 -9.73
C GLU A 149 14.68 -5.04 -9.88
N PRO A 150 15.06 -3.83 -9.44
CA PRO A 150 16.47 -3.45 -9.43
C PRO A 150 17.20 -4.31 -8.39
N ILE A 151 18.02 -5.22 -8.87
CA ILE A 151 18.90 -6.08 -8.07
C ILE A 151 20.24 -5.38 -7.95
N ASP A 152 20.77 -5.22 -6.74
CA ASP A 152 22.18 -4.88 -6.55
C ASP A 152 23.01 -6.13 -6.89
N PRO A 153 23.78 -6.14 -7.99
CA PRO A 153 24.54 -7.32 -8.39
C PRO A 153 25.65 -7.68 -7.39
N ALA A 154 26.02 -6.79 -6.47
CA ALA A 154 27.02 -7.07 -5.44
C ALA A 154 26.45 -7.77 -4.19
N ALA A 155 25.13 -7.77 -4.00
CA ALA A 155 24.52 -8.36 -2.83
C ALA A 155 24.34 -9.88 -3.01
N PRO A 156 24.79 -10.72 -2.06
CA PRO A 156 24.70 -12.16 -2.20
C PRO A 156 23.24 -12.62 -2.12
N PRO A 157 22.81 -13.53 -3.01
CA PRO A 157 21.49 -14.12 -2.94
C PRO A 157 21.33 -14.99 -1.69
N VAL A 158 20.10 -15.09 -1.18
CA VAL A 158 19.73 -15.94 -0.04
C VAL A 158 18.50 -16.79 -0.40
N ASP A 159 18.59 -18.11 -0.21
CA ASP A 159 17.44 -19.01 -0.23
C ASP A 159 16.75 -19.03 1.14
N LEU A 160 15.42 -19.08 1.14
CA LEU A 160 14.58 -19.17 2.32
C LEU A 160 14.85 -20.43 3.16
N GLN A 161 15.23 -21.54 2.52
CA GLN A 161 15.43 -22.80 3.22
C GLN A 161 16.73 -22.83 4.05
N ASP A 162 17.70 -21.99 3.70
CA ASP A 162 19.06 -22.08 4.23
C ASP A 162 19.29 -21.21 5.49
N ASP A 163 18.42 -20.23 5.76
CA ASP A 163 18.55 -19.34 6.93
C ASP A 163 17.20 -19.05 7.60
N PRO A 164 16.89 -19.72 8.74
CA PRO A 164 15.64 -19.50 9.47
C PRO A 164 15.56 -18.12 10.12
N THR A 165 16.66 -17.37 10.21
CA THR A 165 16.70 -15.99 10.73
C THR A 165 16.39 -14.95 9.65
N PHE A 166 16.21 -15.37 8.40
CA PHE A 166 15.91 -14.48 7.28
C PHE A 166 14.47 -13.96 7.29
N SER A 167 13.56 -14.75 7.85
CA SER A 167 12.17 -14.38 8.10
C SER A 167 11.99 -13.84 9.53
N ILE A 168 10.78 -13.37 9.85
CA ILE A 168 10.48 -12.93 11.22
C ILE A 168 10.52 -14.11 12.20
N ALA A 169 11.09 -13.89 13.39
CA ALA A 169 11.25 -14.92 14.41
C ALA A 169 9.93 -15.61 14.78
N GLN A 170 9.98 -16.85 15.26
CA GLN A 170 8.77 -17.64 15.57
C GLN A 170 8.03 -17.15 16.82
N ASP A 171 8.75 -16.56 17.78
CA ASP A 171 8.29 -16.16 19.10
C ASP A 171 7.94 -14.66 19.21
N VAL A 172 7.49 -14.05 18.11
CA VAL A 172 7.05 -12.65 18.12
C VAL A 172 5.81 -12.43 18.99
N PRO A 173 5.62 -11.21 19.57
CA PRO A 173 4.57 -10.93 20.54
C PRO A 173 3.17 -10.77 19.92
N PHE A 174 2.95 -11.28 18.71
CA PHE A 174 1.68 -11.25 17.99
C PHE A 174 1.53 -12.46 17.09
N ALA A 175 0.29 -12.85 16.79
CA ALA A 175 0.02 -13.93 15.85
C ALA A 175 0.32 -13.48 14.42
N VAL A 176 1.05 -14.31 13.69
CA VAL A 176 1.35 -14.13 12.26
C VAL A 176 0.93 -15.38 11.51
N ILE A 177 0.11 -15.21 10.47
CA ILE A 177 -0.18 -16.27 9.51
C ILE A 177 1.01 -16.37 8.56
N ARG A 178 1.78 -17.44 8.76
CA ARG A 178 3.00 -17.72 8.02
C ARG A 178 2.72 -18.08 6.56
N ARG A 179 3.77 -17.97 5.74
CA ARG A 179 3.74 -18.31 4.31
C ARG A 179 3.14 -19.69 4.03
N GLU A 180 3.46 -20.69 4.84
CA GLU A 180 2.95 -22.05 4.65
C GLU A 180 1.44 -22.12 4.90
N ALA A 181 0.95 -21.36 5.89
CA ALA A 181 -0.46 -21.39 6.30
C ALA A 181 -1.41 -20.78 5.26
N TRP A 182 -0.94 -19.83 4.45
CA TRP A 182 -1.70 -19.31 3.30
C TRP A 182 -1.27 -19.93 1.96
N ALA A 183 -0.43 -20.97 1.98
CA ALA A 183 0.07 -21.70 0.81
C ALA A 183 0.81 -20.81 -0.20
N ALA A 184 1.78 -20.04 0.28
CA ALA A 184 2.65 -19.21 -0.54
C ALA A 184 3.39 -20.01 -1.61
N ALA A 185 3.42 -19.48 -2.83
CA ALA A 185 4.35 -19.94 -3.84
C ALA A 185 5.80 -19.65 -3.40
N PRO A 186 6.78 -20.47 -3.83
CA PRO A 186 8.19 -20.15 -3.67
C PRO A 186 8.56 -18.88 -4.45
N PRO A 187 9.63 -18.16 -4.07
CA PRO A 187 10.14 -17.06 -4.86
C PRO A 187 10.62 -17.53 -6.24
N LYS A 188 10.57 -16.64 -7.24
CA LYS A 188 11.00 -16.92 -8.62
C LYS A 188 12.51 -16.91 -8.80
N GLU A 189 13.20 -16.15 -7.95
CA GLU A 189 14.66 -16.02 -7.89
C GLU A 189 15.06 -15.95 -6.40
N PRO A 190 16.33 -16.20 -6.05
CA PRO A 190 16.80 -15.98 -4.69
C PRO A 190 16.61 -14.52 -4.23
N TYR A 191 16.39 -14.31 -2.94
CA TYR A 191 16.22 -12.97 -2.39
C TYR A 191 17.55 -12.25 -2.20
N ILE A 192 17.49 -10.93 -2.11
CA ILE A 192 18.60 -10.10 -1.66
C ILE A 192 18.41 -9.76 -0.19
N ARG A 193 19.45 -9.93 0.64
CA ARG A 193 19.38 -9.55 2.05
C ARG A 193 19.49 -8.03 2.25
N HIS A 194 18.71 -7.49 3.19
CA HIS A 194 18.87 -6.15 3.73
C HIS A 194 18.87 -6.14 5.27
N ALA A 195 19.18 -4.98 5.85
CA ALA A 195 18.95 -4.71 7.27
C ALA A 195 17.85 -3.64 7.40
N PRO A 196 16.74 -3.93 8.12
CA PRO A 196 15.68 -2.96 8.33
C PRO A 196 16.18 -1.68 9.03
N ARG A 197 15.77 -0.52 8.53
CA ARG A 197 16.09 0.81 9.11
C ARG A 197 14.95 1.83 8.97
N LEU A 198 13.96 1.54 8.13
CA LEU A 198 12.70 2.28 8.01
C LEU A 198 11.55 1.31 7.72
N PHE A 199 10.30 1.77 7.88
CA PHE A 199 9.12 1.05 7.37
C PHE A 199 8.11 2.01 6.76
N THR A 200 7.31 1.47 5.84
CA THR A 200 6.35 2.24 5.05
C THR A 200 4.95 1.63 5.16
N LEU A 201 3.96 2.48 5.47
CA LEU A 201 2.54 2.15 5.43
C LEU A 201 2.01 2.19 3.99
N HIS A 202 1.39 1.08 3.59
CA HIS A 202 0.73 0.90 2.31
C HIS A 202 -0.74 0.50 2.46
N HIS A 203 -1.47 0.61 1.36
CA HIS A 203 -2.64 -0.22 1.09
C HIS A 203 -2.44 -1.02 -0.19
N THR A 204 -3.24 -2.05 -0.42
CA THR A 204 -3.17 -2.84 -1.66
C THR A 204 -3.86 -2.16 -2.84
N ALA A 205 -4.70 -1.14 -2.60
CA ALA A 205 -5.56 -0.49 -3.59
C ALA A 205 -6.47 -1.48 -4.36
N GLY A 206 -6.70 -2.66 -3.78
CA GLY A 206 -7.40 -3.77 -4.42
C GLY A 206 -8.72 -4.10 -3.74
N ARG A 207 -9.12 -5.37 -3.84
CA ARG A 207 -10.34 -5.87 -3.21
C ARG A 207 -10.23 -5.82 -1.69
N TYR A 208 -11.31 -5.39 -1.04
CA TYR A 208 -11.46 -5.45 0.42
C TYR A 208 -11.95 -6.84 0.87
N PRO A 209 -11.12 -7.66 1.55
CA PRO A 209 -11.54 -8.99 1.97
C PRO A 209 -12.42 -8.92 3.22
N LYS A 210 -13.59 -9.58 3.19
CA LYS A 210 -14.58 -9.51 4.28
C LYS A 210 -14.37 -10.55 5.39
N ASN A 211 -13.53 -11.54 5.15
CA ASN A 211 -13.25 -12.65 6.06
C ASN A 211 -11.87 -13.25 5.75
N TYR A 212 -11.45 -14.21 6.57
CA TYR A 212 -10.11 -14.79 6.50
C TYR A 212 -9.88 -15.56 5.18
N GLY A 213 -10.89 -16.30 4.71
CA GLY A 213 -10.79 -17.02 3.43
C GLY A 213 -10.63 -16.08 2.24
N GLU A 214 -11.32 -14.94 2.25
CA GLU A 214 -11.14 -13.89 1.25
C GLU A 214 -9.75 -13.23 1.36
N ALA A 215 -9.23 -13.01 2.57
CA ALA A 215 -7.89 -12.47 2.78
C ALA A 215 -6.79 -13.41 2.26
N VAL A 216 -6.91 -14.72 2.52
CA VAL A 216 -6.02 -15.75 1.96
C VAL A 216 -6.09 -15.76 0.43
N SER A 217 -7.30 -15.67 -0.13
CA SER A 217 -7.46 -15.62 -1.59
C SER A 217 -6.85 -14.35 -2.20
N GLU A 218 -6.93 -13.21 -1.51
CA GLU A 218 -6.38 -11.94 -1.99
C GLU A 218 -4.86 -11.89 -1.89
N ILE A 219 -4.23 -12.38 -0.80
CA ILE A 219 -2.76 -12.44 -0.74
C ILE A 219 -2.17 -13.39 -1.79
N GLN A 220 -2.83 -14.53 -2.05
CA GLN A 220 -2.45 -15.44 -3.13
C GLN A 220 -2.57 -14.78 -4.51
N PHE A 221 -3.65 -14.02 -4.73
CA PHE A 221 -3.82 -13.22 -5.94
C PHE A 221 -2.68 -12.19 -6.08
N ILE A 222 -2.39 -11.43 -5.04
CA ILE A 222 -1.35 -10.38 -5.05
C ILE A 222 0.02 -11.00 -5.33
N GLN A 223 0.37 -12.13 -4.67
CA GLN A 223 1.62 -12.83 -4.93
C GLN A 223 1.73 -13.25 -6.39
N ASP A 224 0.67 -13.87 -6.92
CA ASP A 224 0.65 -14.35 -8.29
C ASP A 224 0.71 -13.22 -9.33
N TYR A 225 0.00 -12.11 -9.10
CA TYR A 225 0.09 -10.93 -9.96
C TYR A 225 1.48 -10.31 -9.93
N HIS A 226 2.08 -10.17 -8.75
CA HIS A 226 3.45 -9.66 -8.62
C HIS A 226 4.45 -10.58 -9.35
N GLN A 227 4.42 -11.88 -9.10
CA GLN A 227 5.38 -12.80 -9.71
C GLN A 227 5.16 -13.01 -11.21
N ASN A 228 3.93 -13.28 -11.63
CA ASN A 228 3.64 -13.76 -12.99
C ASN A 228 3.09 -12.64 -13.89
N GLY A 229 2.43 -11.62 -13.32
CA GLY A 229 2.03 -10.42 -14.04
C GLY A 229 3.18 -9.43 -14.19
N ARG A 230 3.78 -9.02 -13.06
CA ARG A 230 4.86 -8.02 -13.01
C ARG A 230 6.27 -8.59 -13.18
N GLY A 231 6.46 -9.90 -13.04
CA GLY A 231 7.79 -10.52 -13.16
C GLY A 231 8.69 -10.32 -11.93
N TRP A 232 8.09 -10.08 -10.77
CA TRP A 232 8.80 -9.90 -9.51
C TRP A 232 9.27 -11.23 -8.92
N ILE A 233 10.29 -11.17 -8.06
CA ILE A 233 10.82 -12.30 -7.31
C ILE A 233 9.69 -12.93 -6.47
N ASP A 234 8.90 -12.10 -5.81
CA ASP A 234 7.79 -12.49 -4.94
C ASP A 234 6.82 -11.33 -4.70
N ILE A 235 5.81 -11.52 -3.83
CA ILE A 235 4.94 -10.46 -3.32
C ILE A 235 5.75 -9.25 -2.81
N GLY A 236 5.45 -8.02 -3.23
CA GLY A 236 6.31 -6.86 -2.93
C GLY A 236 6.37 -6.41 -1.46
N TYR A 237 5.41 -6.79 -0.62
CA TYR A 237 5.29 -6.38 0.79
C TYR A 237 5.83 -7.44 1.75
N HIS A 238 6.26 -7.02 2.93
CA HIS A 238 6.74 -7.94 3.99
C HIS A 238 5.57 -8.41 4.87
N PHE A 239 4.59 -7.54 5.11
CA PHE A 239 3.37 -7.88 5.84
C PHE A 239 2.14 -7.34 5.12
N LEU A 240 1.07 -8.11 5.11
CA LEU A 240 -0.26 -7.67 4.72
C LEU A 240 -1.22 -7.85 5.90
N ILE A 241 -2.08 -6.86 6.13
CA ILE A 241 -3.03 -6.88 7.25
C ILE A 241 -4.43 -6.82 6.67
N ASP A 242 -5.25 -7.83 7.00
CA ASP A 242 -6.66 -7.86 6.58
C ASP A 242 -7.54 -7.01 7.52
N PRO A 243 -8.79 -6.70 7.10
CA PRO A 243 -9.73 -5.94 7.93
C PRO A 243 -10.11 -6.59 9.26
N GLN A 244 -9.88 -7.88 9.46
CA GLN A 244 -10.14 -8.55 10.73
C GLN A 244 -8.95 -8.48 11.69
N GLY A 245 -7.85 -7.83 11.27
CA GLY A 245 -6.61 -7.72 12.05
C GLY A 245 -5.67 -8.91 11.91
N ASN A 246 -5.91 -9.82 10.97
CA ASN A 246 -4.97 -10.89 10.69
C ASN A 246 -3.70 -10.32 10.06
N ILE A 247 -2.53 -10.70 10.58
CA ILE A 247 -1.22 -10.33 10.03
C ILE A 247 -0.74 -11.50 9.17
N LEU A 248 -0.63 -11.30 7.86
CA LEU A 248 -0.15 -12.28 6.90
C LEU A 248 1.29 -11.96 6.51
N GLU A 249 2.17 -12.95 6.63
CA GLU A 249 3.57 -12.85 6.22
C GLU A 249 3.69 -12.85 4.70
N GLY A 250 4.28 -11.80 4.14
CA GLY A 250 4.65 -11.67 2.73
C GLY A 250 6.11 -12.09 2.52
N ARG A 251 6.93 -11.19 1.97
CA ARG A 251 8.38 -11.38 1.85
C ARG A 251 9.04 -11.56 3.23
N PRO A 252 10.13 -12.35 3.31
CA PRO A 252 10.92 -12.46 4.52
C PRO A 252 11.38 -11.08 5.00
N MET A 253 11.35 -10.84 6.31
CA MET A 253 11.61 -9.52 6.88
C MET A 253 13.02 -8.99 6.57
N HIS A 254 13.99 -9.86 6.28
CA HIS A 254 15.34 -9.46 5.89
C HIS A 254 15.57 -9.49 4.37
N ALA A 255 14.56 -9.74 3.56
CA ALA A 255 14.64 -9.64 2.11
C ALA A 255 14.32 -8.23 1.63
N VAL A 256 15.00 -7.74 0.59
CA VAL A 256 14.61 -6.50 -0.08
C VAL A 256 13.18 -6.64 -0.65
N GLY A 257 12.30 -5.72 -0.27
CA GLY A 257 10.93 -5.64 -0.80
C GLY A 257 10.85 -5.09 -2.22
N ALA A 258 9.63 -4.99 -2.74
CA ALA A 258 9.33 -4.39 -4.05
C ALA A 258 8.13 -3.43 -3.97
N HIS A 259 8.07 -2.60 -2.93
CA HIS A 259 6.88 -1.79 -2.60
C HIS A 259 7.09 -0.27 -2.69
N VAL A 260 8.32 0.23 -2.64
CA VAL A 260 8.66 1.64 -2.94
C VAL A 260 9.81 1.70 -3.94
N LEU A 261 9.52 2.15 -5.17
CA LEU A 261 10.52 2.28 -6.22
C LEU A 261 11.73 3.09 -5.72
N ASN A 262 12.94 2.56 -5.92
CA ASN A 262 14.23 3.13 -5.49
C ASN A 262 14.41 3.33 -3.97
N ARG A 263 13.53 2.76 -3.12
CA ARG A 263 13.61 2.89 -1.66
C ARG A 263 13.27 1.61 -0.90
N ASN A 264 13.46 0.43 -1.51
CA ASN A 264 13.19 -0.86 -0.87
C ASN A 264 14.31 -1.32 0.10
N THR A 265 15.57 -0.96 -0.15
CA THR A 265 16.70 -1.41 0.68
C THR A 265 16.62 -0.83 2.10
N GLY A 266 16.51 -1.71 3.09
CA GLY A 266 16.27 -1.42 4.49
C GLY A 266 14.86 -0.92 4.83
N ASN A 267 13.90 -1.05 3.91
CA ASN A 267 12.53 -0.58 4.10
C ASN A 267 11.55 -1.76 4.22
N ILE A 268 10.83 -1.80 5.33
CA ILE A 268 9.77 -2.80 5.56
C ILE A 268 8.42 -2.24 5.09
N GLY A 269 7.86 -2.82 4.02
CA GLY A 269 6.51 -2.54 3.57
C GLY A 269 5.44 -3.33 4.35
N ILE A 270 4.52 -2.61 4.99
CA ILE A 270 3.33 -3.16 5.66
C ILE A 270 2.09 -2.62 4.95
N SER A 271 1.26 -3.49 4.38
CA SER A 271 0.13 -3.10 3.56
C SER A 271 -1.22 -3.52 4.14
N PHE A 272 -2.15 -2.59 4.29
CA PHE A 272 -3.55 -2.92 4.56
C PHE A 272 -4.22 -3.47 3.29
N MET A 273 -4.97 -4.56 3.39
CA MET A 273 -5.76 -5.08 2.27
C MET A 273 -7.03 -4.27 2.07
N GLY A 274 -7.18 -3.66 0.89
CA GLY A 274 -8.35 -2.87 0.52
C GLY A 274 -7.97 -1.59 -0.22
N ASN A 275 -8.98 -0.76 -0.48
CA ASN A 275 -8.81 0.55 -1.11
C ASN A 275 -9.44 1.67 -0.25
N TYR A 276 -8.55 2.45 0.36
CA TYR A 276 -8.86 3.49 1.35
C TYR A 276 -8.88 4.92 0.76
N HIS A 277 -9.01 5.06 -0.55
CA HIS A 277 -9.28 6.34 -1.21
C HIS A 277 -10.58 6.29 -2.05
N PRO A 278 -11.18 7.46 -2.35
CA PRO A 278 -12.29 7.52 -3.29
C PRO A 278 -11.93 6.94 -4.66
N PRO A 279 -12.87 6.27 -5.34
CA PRO A 279 -14.28 6.10 -5.05
C PRO A 279 -14.62 4.85 -4.21
N ALA A 280 -13.65 4.02 -3.80
CA ALA A 280 -13.92 2.85 -2.96
C ALA A 280 -14.19 3.25 -1.50
N SER A 281 -13.26 4.03 -0.93
CA SER A 281 -13.34 4.57 0.45
C SER A 281 -13.64 3.51 1.52
N ASP A 282 -12.93 2.38 1.50
CA ASP A 282 -13.00 1.39 2.57
C ASP A 282 -12.53 2.00 3.90
N GLU A 283 -13.20 1.66 5.01
CA GLU A 283 -12.87 2.20 6.32
C GLU A 283 -11.80 1.35 7.04
N PRO A 284 -10.77 1.95 7.66
CA PRO A 284 -9.77 1.20 8.41
C PRO A 284 -10.37 0.67 9.72
N ASP A 285 -10.49 -0.66 9.80
CA ASP A 285 -10.95 -1.36 11.01
C ASP A 285 -9.95 -1.21 12.16
N GLN A 286 -10.44 -1.01 13.38
CA GLN A 286 -9.59 -0.84 14.56
C GLN A 286 -8.69 -2.05 14.80
N LYS A 287 -9.16 -3.28 14.54
CA LYS A 287 -8.33 -4.49 14.70
C LYS A 287 -7.13 -4.48 13.76
N ALA A 288 -7.32 -3.99 12.54
CA ALA A 288 -6.24 -3.86 11.56
C ALA A 288 -5.23 -2.78 11.99
N LEU A 289 -5.71 -1.64 12.53
CA LEU A 289 -4.86 -0.60 13.09
C LEU A 289 -4.05 -1.09 14.31
N ASP A 290 -4.67 -1.87 15.20
CA ASP A 290 -4.01 -2.48 16.36
C ASP A 290 -2.91 -3.46 15.92
N SER A 291 -3.20 -4.30 14.93
CA SER A 291 -2.23 -5.23 14.35
C SER A 291 -1.06 -4.50 13.67
N PHE A 292 -1.33 -3.42 12.93
CA PHE A 292 -0.27 -2.59 12.36
C PHE A 292 0.62 -2.01 13.45
N THR A 293 0.03 -1.53 14.54
CA THR A 293 0.75 -0.97 15.69
C THR A 293 1.66 -2.02 16.35
N ARG A 294 1.19 -3.28 16.49
CA ARG A 294 2.02 -4.38 17.03
C ARG A 294 3.23 -4.68 16.15
N VAL A 295 3.03 -4.78 14.83
CA VAL A 295 4.12 -5.00 13.87
C VAL A 295 5.09 -3.82 13.89
N GLY A 296 4.59 -2.59 13.82
CA GLY A 296 5.40 -1.38 13.86
C GLY A 296 6.21 -1.23 15.15
N SER A 297 5.62 -1.55 16.30
CA SER A 297 6.31 -1.52 17.60
C SER A 297 7.43 -2.55 17.67
N TYR A 298 7.18 -3.77 17.17
CA TYR A 298 8.22 -4.80 17.08
C TYR A 298 9.39 -4.37 16.19
N ILE A 299 9.11 -3.80 15.01
CA ILE A 299 10.18 -3.31 14.13
C ILE A 299 10.95 -2.15 14.80
N LYS A 300 10.25 -1.21 15.43
CA LYS A 300 10.86 -0.13 16.22
C LYS A 300 11.86 -0.68 17.25
N ASP A 301 11.41 -1.60 18.09
CA ASP A 301 12.17 -2.06 19.25
C ASP A 301 13.38 -2.92 18.84
N ASN A 302 13.29 -3.65 17.71
CA ASN A 302 14.37 -4.53 17.24
C ASN A 302 15.37 -3.86 16.30
N TYR A 303 15.01 -2.75 15.63
CA TYR A 303 15.84 -2.14 14.59
C TYR A 303 16.18 -0.67 14.84
N SER A 304 15.96 -0.18 16.07
CA SER A 304 16.20 1.23 16.45
C SER A 304 15.53 2.23 15.49
N ILE A 305 14.37 1.86 14.95
CA ILE A 305 13.61 2.75 14.08
C ILE A 305 13.05 3.88 14.93
N THR A 306 13.13 5.10 14.41
CA THR A 306 12.57 6.30 15.04
C THR A 306 11.32 6.74 14.29
N VAL A 307 10.54 7.65 14.90
CA VAL A 307 9.34 8.22 14.26
C VAL A 307 9.64 8.88 12.90
N SER A 308 10.86 9.39 12.71
CA SER A 308 11.31 9.99 11.43
C SER A 308 11.56 8.98 10.32
N SER A 309 11.59 7.69 10.66
CA SER A 309 11.85 6.56 9.76
C SER A 309 10.57 5.71 9.56
N PHE A 310 9.41 6.26 9.91
CA PHE A 310 8.09 5.73 9.56
C PHE A 310 7.40 6.66 8.56
N TYR A 311 7.19 6.15 7.34
CA TYR A 311 6.55 6.87 6.25
C TYR A 311 5.20 6.26 5.85
N ALA A 312 4.28 7.08 5.35
CA ALA A 312 3.28 6.63 4.40
C ALA A 312 3.89 6.62 2.99
N HIS A 313 3.45 5.72 2.11
CA HIS A 313 4.06 5.59 0.77
C HIS A 313 4.07 6.92 -0.01
N ARG A 314 2.98 7.69 0.04
CA ARG A 314 2.87 9.04 -0.56
C ARG A 314 3.89 10.08 -0.06
N GLU A 315 4.50 9.88 1.12
CA GLU A 315 5.53 10.79 1.65
C GLU A 315 6.90 10.56 0.98
N ILE A 316 7.11 9.39 0.36
CA ILE A 316 8.40 8.98 -0.20
C ILE A 316 8.30 8.44 -1.64
N GLY A 317 7.11 8.54 -2.26
CA GLY A 317 6.82 8.13 -3.62
C GLY A 317 5.70 8.97 -4.25
N ALA A 318 5.59 8.95 -5.58
CA ALA A 318 4.52 9.62 -6.32
C ALA A 318 3.31 8.67 -6.43
N THR A 319 2.48 8.64 -5.40
CA THR A 319 1.39 7.68 -5.24
C THR A 319 0.35 8.23 -4.27
N ASP A 320 -0.91 7.81 -4.39
CA ASP A 320 -1.91 8.06 -3.36
C ASP A 320 -1.88 7.04 -2.22
N CYS A 321 -1.10 5.97 -2.33
CA CYS A 321 -0.96 4.97 -1.28
C CYS A 321 -0.49 5.66 0.03
N PRO A 322 -1.10 5.39 1.20
CA PRO A 322 -2.03 4.30 1.54
C PRO A 322 -3.53 4.65 1.41
N GLY A 323 -3.88 5.69 0.66
CA GLY A 323 -5.24 6.22 0.59
C GLY A 323 -5.52 7.23 1.70
N ASP A 324 -6.53 8.08 1.49
CA ASP A 324 -6.76 9.26 2.34
C ASP A 324 -7.22 8.88 3.74
N LEU A 325 -8.05 7.85 3.87
CA LEU A 325 -8.58 7.41 5.16
C LEU A 325 -7.50 6.78 6.05
N LEU A 326 -6.56 6.01 5.48
CA LEU A 326 -5.41 5.49 6.23
C LEU A 326 -4.36 6.57 6.50
N TYR A 327 -4.11 7.46 5.53
CA TYR A 327 -3.16 8.55 5.74
C TYR A 327 -3.62 9.49 6.87
N ALA A 328 -4.92 9.73 7.02
CA ALA A 328 -5.48 10.46 8.14
C ALA A 328 -5.23 9.79 9.51
N ARG A 329 -4.96 8.47 9.56
CA ARG A 329 -4.58 7.74 10.78
C ARG A 329 -3.08 7.78 11.09
N LEU A 330 -2.24 8.27 10.17
CA LEU A 330 -0.79 8.26 10.33
C LEU A 330 -0.30 8.94 11.63
N PRO A 331 -0.83 10.12 12.06
CA PRO A 331 -0.42 10.71 13.33
C PRO A 331 -0.71 9.82 14.55
N ALA A 332 -1.91 9.22 14.61
CA ALA A 332 -2.29 8.33 15.69
C ALA A 332 -1.44 7.05 15.71
N LEU A 333 -1.15 6.47 14.54
CA LEU A 333 -0.25 5.31 14.42
C LEU A 333 1.16 5.66 14.89
N LYS A 334 1.67 6.85 14.54
CA LYS A 334 2.97 7.35 15.01
C LYS A 334 2.98 7.48 16.54
N GLU A 335 1.94 8.02 17.15
CA GLU A 335 1.83 8.15 18.61
C GLU A 335 1.77 6.78 19.31
N MET A 336 0.99 5.83 18.79
CA MET A 336 0.87 4.50 19.39
C MET A 336 2.18 3.68 19.29
N ILE A 337 2.93 3.80 18.19
CA ILE A 337 4.19 3.06 17.98
C ILE A 337 5.37 3.76 18.69
N PHE A 338 5.39 5.09 18.65
CA PHE A 338 6.44 5.93 19.24
C PHE A 338 5.85 6.81 20.34
N PRO A 339 5.35 6.22 21.43
CA PRO A 339 4.87 7.03 22.54
C PRO A 339 6.03 7.91 22.97
N GLN A 340 5.80 9.22 23.04
CA GLN A 340 6.74 10.09 23.74
C GLN A 340 6.87 9.49 25.14
N ALA A 341 8.10 9.19 25.58
CA ALA A 341 8.31 8.84 26.97
C ALA A 341 7.63 9.94 27.77
N ALA A 342 6.53 9.62 28.47
CA ALA A 342 5.82 10.55 29.31
C ALA A 342 6.90 11.26 30.12
N ALA A 343 7.06 12.58 29.86
CA ALA A 343 8.18 13.41 30.27
C ALA A 343 8.89 12.73 31.43
N ALA A 344 9.98 12.01 31.10
CA ALA A 344 10.71 11.17 32.05
C ALA A 344 10.74 11.94 33.34
N GLU A 345 10.07 11.38 34.36
CA GLU A 345 10.03 11.88 35.72
C GLU A 345 10.38 13.37 35.76
N ILE A 346 9.40 14.27 35.82
CA ILE A 346 9.64 15.46 36.62
C ILE A 346 9.90 14.93 38.02
N MET A 347 11.16 14.51 38.22
CA MET A 347 12.03 14.90 39.29
C MET A 347 11.16 15.36 40.44
N ASP A 348 10.84 14.37 41.27
CA ASP A 348 10.69 14.56 42.70
C ASP A 348 11.98 15.19 43.24
N PHE A 349 12.22 16.45 42.88
CA PHE A 349 13.18 17.37 43.47
C PHE A 349 12.44 18.34 44.39
N ASN A 350 11.22 17.98 44.83
CA ASN A 350 10.50 18.67 45.89
C ASN A 350 10.41 17.84 47.20
N SER A 351 10.96 16.63 47.26
CA SER A 351 11.12 15.89 48.52
C SER A 351 12.47 16.10 49.23
N TYR A 352 13.38 16.92 48.66
CA TYR A 352 14.66 17.28 49.30
C TYR A 352 14.97 18.78 49.19
N PHE A 353 14.17 19.62 49.86
CA PHE A 353 14.62 20.94 50.28
C PHE A 353 14.30 21.17 51.76
N TRP A 354 15.29 20.82 52.59
CA TRP A 354 15.78 21.59 53.74
C TRP A 354 14.75 22.09 54.75
N GLU A 355 14.59 21.37 55.86
CA GLU A 355 14.19 21.99 57.12
C GLU A 355 15.35 22.88 57.62
N PRO A 356 15.11 24.17 57.95
CA PRO A 356 16.13 24.97 58.61
C PRO A 356 16.44 24.34 59.99
N PRO A 357 17.71 24.29 60.42
CA PRO A 357 18.04 23.82 61.75
C PRO A 357 17.32 24.66 62.79
N ALA A 358 16.79 23.98 63.81
CA ALA A 358 16.18 24.63 64.98
C ALA A 358 17.12 25.70 65.54
N PRO A 359 16.59 26.86 66.00
CA PRO A 359 17.42 27.90 66.57
C PRO A 359 18.22 27.32 67.75
N ALA A 360 19.53 27.55 67.73
CA ALA A 360 20.41 27.17 68.82
C ALA A 360 19.87 27.71 70.14
N GLU A 361 19.69 26.83 71.12
CA GLU A 361 19.38 27.22 72.49
C GLU A 361 20.46 28.21 72.96
N GLY A 362 20.01 29.39 73.41
CA GLY A 362 20.88 30.39 73.99
C GLY A 362 21.65 29.83 75.20
N PRO A 363 22.82 30.41 75.53
CA PRO A 363 23.65 29.92 76.61
C PRO A 363 22.87 29.91 77.95
N PRO A 364 23.13 28.93 78.83
CA PRO A 364 22.42 28.82 80.11
C PRO A 364 22.65 30.07 80.95
N ALA A 365 21.54 30.64 81.44
CA ALA A 365 21.56 31.76 82.37
C ALA A 365 22.38 31.40 83.61
N PHE A 366 23.40 32.22 83.88
CA PHE A 366 24.16 32.18 85.13
C PHE A 366 23.21 32.41 86.31
N ARG A 367 23.08 31.37 87.13
CA ARG A 367 22.40 31.40 88.43
C ARG A 367 23.20 32.32 89.34
N GLN A 368 22.75 33.56 89.52
CA GLN A 368 23.30 34.43 90.56
C GLN A 368 23.06 33.79 91.93
N LEU A 369 24.16 33.45 92.60
CA LEU A 369 24.21 33.09 94.00
C LEU A 369 23.77 34.29 94.83
N ARG A 370 22.79 34.05 95.71
CA ARG A 370 22.42 34.94 96.81
C ARG A 370 23.67 35.26 97.64
N LYS A 371 23.98 36.54 97.80
CA LYS A 371 24.75 37.02 98.95
C LYS A 371 23.81 37.25 100.13
N ILE A 372 24.33 36.91 101.30
CA ILE A 372 23.77 37.05 102.64
C ILE A 372 24.34 38.35 103.25
N GLY A 373 23.51 39.13 103.97
CA GLY A 373 23.87 40.20 104.92
C GLY A 373 24.29 41.55 104.31
N ASN A 374 23.83 42.73 104.76
CA ASN A 374 23.23 43.16 106.04
C ASN A 374 21.99 44.04 105.82
#